data_AF-A0A8X6T304-F1
#
_entry.id   AF-A0A8X6T304-F1
#
_cell.length_a   1.000
_cell.length_b   1.000
_cell.length_c   1.000
_cell.angle_alpha   90.00
_cell.angle_beta   90.00
_cell.angle_gamma   90.00
#
_symmetry.space_group_name_H-M   'P 1'
#
loop_
_entity.id
_entity.type
_entity.pdbx_description
1 polymer ?
#
loop_
_entity_poly.entity_id
_entity_poly.type
_entity_poly.pdbx_seq_one_letter_code
_entity_poly.pdbx_strand_id
1 'polypeptide(L)' 'MLRDGTICPINSPYASPVVLTRKKNDLTPDSPEAYRFAIDYRKLNGITKYPRYPLPVIDDLPIFLTPTLCPL' A
#
# COMPACT_ATOMS: atom_id res chain seq x y z
N MET A 1 1.32 2.90 14.13
CA MET A 1 2.57 3.31 13.45
C MET A 1 3.72 3.57 14.41
N LEU A 2 3.64 4.54 15.33
CA LEU A 2 4.75 4.81 16.27
C LEU A 2 4.95 3.69 17.30
N ARG A 3 3.85 3.19 17.89
CA ARG A 3 3.89 2.04 18.82
C ARG A 3 4.32 0.74 18.15
N ASP A 4 3.92 0.56 16.89
CA ASP A 4 4.25 -0.63 16.09
C ASP A 4 5.68 -0.59 15.53
N GLY A 5 6.47 0.45 15.82
CA GLY A 5 7.84 0.61 15.35
C GLY A 5 8.00 0.89 13.86
N THR A 6 6.90 1.16 13.14
CA THR A 6 6.91 1.41 11.69
C THR A 6 7.49 2.79 11.33
N ILE A 7 7.35 3.78 12.23
CA ILE A 7 7.86 5.15 12.04
C ILE A 7 8.61 5.61 13.28
N CYS A 8 9.54 6.54 13.09
CA CYS A 8 10.27 7.22 14.16
C CYS A 8 10.31 8.74 13.88
N PRO A 9 10.48 9.57 14.92
CA PRO A 9 10.72 11.00 14.73
C PRO A 9 12.08 11.21 14.06
N ILE A 10 12.10 12.02 13.01
CA ILE A 10 13.31 12.39 12.27
C ILE A 10 13.34 13.90 12.04
N ASN A 11 14.54 14.47 11.96
CA ASN A 11 14.75 15.83 11.49
C ASN A 11 15.43 15.75 10.12
N SER A 12 14.70 16.05 9.04
CA SER A 12 15.22 15.92 7.68
C SER A 12 14.76 17.09 6.81
N PRO A 13 15.56 17.50 5.80
CA PRO A 13 15.18 18.56 4.87
C PRO A 13 14.09 18.13 3.87
N TYR A 14 13.75 16.84 3.83
CA TYR A 14 12.72 16.29 2.97
C TYR A 14 11.46 15.98 3.78
N ALA A 15 10.31 16.46 3.31
CA ALA A 15 9.01 16.16 3.87
C ALA A 15 7.99 15.95 2.75
N SER A 16 7.10 14.99 2.93
CA SER A 16 5.93 14.77 2.07
C SER A 16 4.67 15.01 2.90
N PRO A 17 3.63 15.66 2.34
CA PRO A 17 2.42 15.95 3.08
C PRO A 17 1.63 14.66 3.37
N VAL A 18 0.85 14.70 4.45
CA VAL A 18 -0.03 13.62 4.88
C VAL A 18 -1.46 13.93 4.44
N VAL A 19 -2.14 12.91 3.90
CA VAL A 19 -3.53 12.96 3.45
C VAL A 19 -4.34 11.93 4.22
N LEU A 20 -5.46 12.36 4.80
CA LEU A 20 -6.44 11.48 5.41
C LEU A 20 -7.53 11.19 4.37
N THR A 21 -7.68 9.92 4.02
CA THR A 21 -8.70 9.48 3.05
C THR A 21 -9.75 8.65 3.76
N ARG A 22 -11.03 8.92 3.48
CA ARG A 22 -12.12 8.16 4.07
C ARG A 22 -12.26 6.81 3.38
N LYS A 23 -12.30 5.73 4.16
CA LYS A 23 -12.59 4.38 3.71
C LYS A 23 -14.09 4.26 3.47
N LYS A 24 -14.49 3.70 2.33
CA LYS A 24 -15.88 3.33 2.02
C LYS A 24 -16.24 2.02 2.71
N ASN A 25 -16.20 2.02 4.04
CA ASN A 25 -16.65 0.90 4.86
C ASN A 25 -17.98 1.27 5.52
N ASP A 26 -18.68 0.26 6.05
CA ASP A 26 -19.88 0.42 6.88
C ASP A 26 -19.58 1.08 8.26
N LEU A 27 -18.40 1.69 8.40
CA LEU A 27 -17.97 2.39 9.61
C LEU A 27 -18.57 3.79 9.61
N THR A 28 -19.08 4.19 10.77
CA THR A 28 -19.68 5.52 11.00
C THR A 28 -18.67 6.62 10.61
N PRO A 29 -19.11 7.70 9.93
CA PRO A 29 -18.23 8.81 9.51
C PRO A 29 -17.37 9.40 10.62
N ASP A 30 -17.85 9.29 11.86
CA ASP A 30 -17.27 9.88 13.06
C ASP A 30 -16.27 8.94 13.75
N SER A 31 -16.17 7.67 13.28
CA SER A 31 -15.20 6.73 13.81
C SER A 31 -13.80 7.03 13.26
N PRO A 32 -12.77 7.13 14.12
CA PRO A 32 -11.39 7.36 13.69
C PRO A 32 -10.86 6.24 12.79
N GLU A 33 -11.45 5.05 12.83
CA GLU A 33 -11.09 3.87 12.02
C GLU A 33 -11.59 3.97 10.57
N ALA A 34 -12.49 4.91 10.29
CA ALA A 34 -13.00 5.17 8.94
C ALA A 34 -12.00 5.94 8.07
N TYR A 35 -10.85 6.37 8.59
CA TYR A 35 -9.84 7.12 7.83
C TYR A 35 -8.54 6.32 7.65
N ARG A 36 -7.97 6.39 6.45
CA ARG A 36 -6.63 5.89 6.13
C ARG A 36 -5.64 7.03 6.15
N PHE A 37 -4.57 6.83 6.89
CA PHE A 37 -3.39 7.69 6.90
C PHE A 37 -2.53 7.38 5.66
N ALA A 38 -2.49 8.29 4.69
CA ALA A 38 -1.71 8.16 3.46
C ALA A 38 -0.68 9.31 3.36
N ILE A 39 0.49 9.02 2.79
CA ILE A 39 1.54 10.02 2.56
C ILE A 39 1.62 10.27 1.06
N ASP A 40 1.63 11.53 0.63
CA ASP A 40 1.73 11.88 -0.79
C ASP A 40 3.19 11.84 -1.26
N TYR A 41 3.60 10.68 -1.77
CA TYR A 41 4.94 10.48 -2.34
C TYR A 41 5.04 10.86 -3.83
N ARG A 42 4.08 11.55 -4.44
CA ARG A 42 4.12 11.81 -5.90
C ARG A 42 5.38 12.57 -6.35
N LYS A 43 5.80 13.58 -5.58
CA LYS A 43 7.05 14.33 -5.86
C LYS A 43 8.29 13.45 -5.66
N LEU A 44 8.29 12.60 -4.62
CA LEU A 44 9.38 11.66 -4.34
C LEU A 44 9.49 10.60 -5.44
N ASN A 45 8.37 10.03 -5.88
CA ASN A 45 8.33 9.02 -6.92
C ASN A 45 8.84 9.54 -8.28
N GLY A 46 8.77 10.85 -8.53
CA GLY A 46 9.34 11.48 -9.73
C GLY A 46 10.87 11.57 -9.71
N ILE A 47 11.50 11.60 -8.53
CA ILE A 47 12.96 11.65 -8.39
C ILE A 47 13.60 10.27 -8.18
N THR A 48 12.85 9.32 -7.63
CA THR A 48 13.35 7.97 -7.33
C THR A 48 13.35 7.08 -8.59
N LYS A 49 14.48 6.41 -8.85
CA LYS A 49 14.54 5.37 -9.89
C LYS A 49 13.81 4.11 -9.40
N TYR A 50 12.70 3.78 -10.05
CA TYR A 50 11.95 2.56 -9.74
C TYR A 50 12.66 1.32 -10.31
N PRO A 51 13.02 0.33 -9.49
CA PRO A 51 13.37 -0.99 -10.00
C PRO A 51 12.10 -1.62 -10.59
N ARG A 52 12.09 -1.83 -11.91
CA ARG A 52 10.99 -2.51 -12.59
C ARG A 52 11.27 -4.01 -12.58
N TYR A 53 10.54 -4.73 -11.75
CA TYR A 53 10.46 -6.19 -11.84
C TYR A 53 9.30 -6.54 -12.78
N PRO A 54 9.48 -7.45 -13.75
CA PRO A 54 8.40 -7.88 -14.61
C PRO A 54 7.37 -8.61 -13.75
N LEU A 55 6.21 -7.99 -13.55
CA LEU A 55 5.05 -8.70 -13.02
C LEU A 55 4.40 -9.45 -14.18
N PRO A 56 4.15 -10.76 -14.04
CA PRO A 56 3.46 -11.53 -15.06
C PRO A 56 2.06 -10.96 -15.28
N VAL A 57 1.59 -11.00 -16.52
CA VAL A 57 0.18 -10.73 -16.83
C VAL A 57 -0.66 -11.84 -16.19
N ILE A 58 -1.89 -11.52 -15.77
CA ILE A 58 -2.77 -12.49 -15.12
C ILE A 58 -3.00 -13.73 -16.01
N ASP A 59 -3.10 -13.54 -17.32
CA ASP A 59 -3.29 -14.63 -18.28
C ASP A 59 -2.06 -15.54 -18.42
N ASP A 60 -0.86 -15.00 -18.14
CA ASP A 60 0.41 -15.74 -18.14
C ASP A 60 0.70 -16.39 -16.78
N LEU A 61 -0.11 -16.10 -15.75
CA LEU A 61 0.01 -16.79 -14.48
C LEU A 61 -0.52 -18.21 -14.66
N PRO A 62 0.32 -19.26 -14.52
CA PRO A 62 -0.17 -20.61 -14.52
C PRO A 62 -1.17 -20.75 -13.36
N ILE A 63 -2.37 -21.24 -13.67
CA ILE A 63 -3.46 -21.51 -12.73
C ILE A 63 -3.03 -22.68 -11.82
N PHE A 64 -2.05 -22.46 -10.95
CA PHE A 64 -1.75 -23.35 -9.84
C PHE A 64 -2.70 -23.11 -8.66
N LEU A 65 -3.71 -22.24 -8.83
CA LEU A 65 -4.72 -21.92 -7.82
C LEU A 65 -6.00 -22.75 -7.92
N THR A 66 -6.11 -23.69 -8.87
CA THR A 66 -7.20 -24.69 -8.88
C THR A 66 -6.73 -25.97 -8.17
N PRO A 67 -7.40 -26.41 -7.08
CA PRO A 67 -7.05 -27.67 -6.40
C PRO A 67 -7.51 -28.94 -7.18
N THR A 68 -7.69 -28.87 -8.50
CA THR A 68 -8.39 -29.92 -9.27
C THR A 68 -7.50 -30.78 -10.16
N LEU A 69 -6.19 -30.84 -9.91
CA LEU A 69 -5.32 -31.84 -10.54
C LEU A 69 -4.49 -32.58 -9.48
N CYS A 70 -5.17 -33.28 -8.58
CA CYS A 70 -4.65 -34.56 -8.09
C CYS A 70 -5.20 -35.66 -9.02
N PRO A 71 -4.42 -36.21 -9.96
CA PRO A 71 -4.67 -37.55 -10.44
C PRO A 71 -3.97 -38.53 -9.48
N LEU A 72 -4.78 -39.43 -8.91
CA LEU A 72 -4.47 -40.55 -8.00
C LEU A 72 -4.51 -40.23 -6.51
#